data_AF-A0A3C1UWP8-F1
#
_entry.id   AF-A0A3C1UWP8-F1
#
_cell.length_a   1.000
_cell.length_b   1.000
_cell.length_c   1.000
_cell.angle_alpha   90.00
_cell.angle_beta   90.00
_cell.angle_gamma   90.00
#
_symmetry.space_group_name_H-M   'P 1'
#
loop_
_entity.id
_entity.type
_entity.pdbx_description
1 polymer ?
#
loop_
_entity_poly.entity_id
_entity_poly.type
_entity_poly.pdbx_seq_one_letter_code
_entity_poly.pdbx_strand_id
1 'polypeptide(L)' 'MENRFYEEYTALKQRILEKQFSRMNKEQLEAVFRVKGPLLILAGAGSGKTTVLVNRVAYLV' A
#
# COMPACT_ATOMS: atom_id res chain seq x y z
N MET A 1 21.70 8.58 15.76
CA MET A 1 20.44 9.25 16.16
C MET A 1 19.45 9.34 15.01
N GLU A 2 19.90 9.67 13.79
CA GLU A 2 19.06 9.76 12.59
C GLU A 2 18.32 8.45 12.25
N ASN A 3 18.98 7.29 12.39
CA ASN A 3 18.39 6.00 12.04
C ASN A 3 17.15 5.63 12.87
N ARG A 4 17.13 5.95 14.17
CA ARG A 4 16.00 5.61 15.06
C ARG A 4 14.74 6.39 14.72
N PHE A 5 14.88 7.66 14.36
CA PHE A 5 13.75 8.49 13.94
C PHE A 5 13.16 7.96 12.62
N TYR A 6 14.00 7.61 11.65
CA TYR A 6 13.53 7.04 10.37
C TYR A 6 12.85 5.69 10.56
N GLU A 7 13.36 4.83 11.45
CA GLU A 7 12.72 3.56 11.81
C GLU A 7 11.35 3.76 12.46
N GLU A 8 11.26 4.65 13.46
CA GLU A 8 9.99 4.97 14.14
C GLU A 8 8.98 5.60 13.18
N TYR A 9 9.41 6.53 12.31
CA TYR A 9 8.59 7.12 11.26
C TYR A 9 8.05 6.06 10.30
N THR A 10 8.93 5.18 9.82
CA THR A 10 8.56 4.11 8.88
C THR A 10 7.58 3.13 9.52
N ALA A 11 7.82 2.74 10.77
CA ALA A 11 6.92 1.86 11.51
C ALA A 11 5.55 2.49 11.77
N LEU A 12 5.51 3.80 12.08
CA LEU A 12 4.25 4.53 12.26
C LEU A 12 3.48 4.65 10.94
N LYS A 13 4.17 5.01 9.85
CA LYS A 13 3.61 5.07 8.49
C LYS A 13 2.99 3.73 8.11
N GLN A 14 3.71 2.62 8.31
CA GLN A 14 3.24 1.27 8.05
C GLN A 14 1.94 0.96 8.80
N ARG A 15 1.89 1.21 10.12
CA ARG A 15 0.70 0.97 10.95
C ARG A 15 -0.53 1.77 10.50
N ILE A 16 -0.33 3.03 10.11
CA ILE A 16 -1.42 3.88 9.62
C ILE A 16 -1.96 3.34 8.29
N LEU A 17 -1.06 3.00 7.37
CA LEU A 17 -1.42 2.46 6.06
C LEU A 17 -2.13 1.10 6.18
N GLU A 18 -1.64 0.19 7.02
CA GLU A 18 -2.28 -1.10 7.31
C GLU A 18 -3.72 -0.92 7.83
N LYS A 19 -3.94 0.06 8.72
CA LYS A 19 -5.30 0.39 9.19
C LYS A 19 -6.20 0.91 8.06
N GLN A 20 -5.66 1.78 7.19
CA GLN A 20 -6.39 2.29 6.02
C GLN A 20 -6.74 1.18 5.03
N PHE A 21 -5.89 0.15 4.91
CA PHE A 21 -6.08 -0.96 3.98
C PHE A 21 -6.91 -2.12 4.55
N SER A 22 -7.43 -2.01 5.77
CA SER A 22 -8.19 -3.07 6.46
C SER A 22 -9.42 -3.60 5.72
N ARG A 23 -9.95 -2.84 4.75
CA ARG A 23 -11.09 -3.23 3.92
C ARG A 23 -10.69 -3.89 2.59
N MET A 24 -9.39 -3.95 2.28
CA MET A 24 -8.89 -4.53 1.04
C MET A 24 -8.76 -6.05 1.16
N ASN A 25 -9.05 -6.75 0.07
CA ASN A 25 -8.80 -8.19 0.00
C ASN A 25 -7.31 -8.49 -0.23
N LYS A 26 -6.94 -9.77 -0.24
CA LYS A 26 -5.56 -10.23 -0.35
C LYS A 26 -4.90 -9.76 -1.65
N GLU A 27 -5.60 -9.86 -2.78
CA GLU A 27 -5.09 -9.51 -4.11
C GLU A 27 -4.85 -7.99 -4.24
N GLN A 28 -5.77 -7.21 -3.69
CA GLN A 28 -5.65 -5.76 -3.61
C GLN A 28 -4.46 -5.33 -2.74
N LEU A 29 -4.26 -5.99 -1.59
CA LEU A 29 -3.12 -5.75 -0.69
C LEU A 29 -1.80 -6.12 -1.37
N GLU A 30 -1.73 -7.27 -2.04
CA GLU A 30 -0.56 -7.67 -2.82
C GLU A 30 -0.21 -6.62 -3.89
N ALA A 31 -1.23 -6.11 -4.58
CA ALA A 31 -1.06 -5.05 -5.56
C ALA A 31 -0.59 -3.72 -4.95
N VAL A 32 -0.97 -3.39 -3.71
CA VAL A 32 -0.47 -2.19 -3.02
C VAL A 32 0.99 -2.37 -2.58
N PHE A 33 1.32 -3.51 -1.96
CA PHE A 33 2.64 -3.73 -1.34
C PHE A 33 3.75 -4.13 -2.32
N ARG A 34 3.42 -4.51 -3.55
CA ARG A 34 4.43 -4.88 -4.56
C ARG A 34 5.21 -3.68 -5.08
N VAL A 35 6.25 -3.23 -4.40
CA VAL A 35 6.99 -2.00 -4.77
C VAL A 35 8.09 -2.19 -5.82
N LYS A 36 8.46 -3.43 -6.12
CA LYS A 36 9.58 -3.73 -7.03
C LYS A 36 9.08 -4.06 -8.44
N GLY A 37 9.61 -3.33 -9.42
CA GLY A 37 9.38 -3.56 -10.84
C GLY A 37 7.96 -3.23 -11.33
N PRO A 38 7.70 -3.39 -12.63
CA PRO A 38 6.37 -3.20 -13.21
C PRO A 38 5.34 -4.18 -12.63
N LEU A 39 4.08 -3.75 -12.56
CA LEU A 39 2.95 -4.54 -12.09
C LEU A 39 1.74 -4.39 -13.03
N LEU A 40 1.20 -5.51 -13.49
CA LEU A 40 -0.08 -5.57 -14.20
C LEU A 40 -1.19 -5.97 -13.23
N ILE A 41 -2.25 -5.19 -13.15
CA ILE A 41 -3.45 -5.48 -12.35
C ILE A 41 -4.62 -5.72 -13.30
N LEU A 42 -5.16 -6.94 -13.29
CA LEU A 42 -6.39 -7.26 -14.02
C LEU A 42 -7.59 -6.98 -13.11
N ALA A 43 -8.40 -6.00 -13.48
CA ALA A 43 -9.49 -5.51 -12.64
C ALA A 43 -10.83 -5.48 -13.40
N GLY A 44 -11.84 -6.17 -12.87
CA GLY A 44 -13.22 -6.10 -13.36
C GLY A 44 -13.97 -4.85 -12.87
N ALA A 45 -15.22 -4.68 -13.31
CA ALA A 45 -16.11 -3.64 -12.79
C ALA A 45 -16.32 -3.81 -11.28
N GLY A 46 -16.37 -2.70 -10.53
CA GLY A 46 -16.61 -2.73 -9.07
C GLY A 46 -15.47 -3.30 -8.20
N SER A 47 -14.37 -3.78 -8.80
CA SER A 47 -13.26 -4.45 -8.08
C SER A 47 -12.35 -3.54 -7.25
N GLY A 48 -12.66 -2.24 -7.16
CA GLY A 48 -11.86 -1.28 -6.39
C GLY A 48 -10.57 -0.82 -7.06
N LYS A 49 -10.46 -0.89 -8.39
CA LYS A 49 -9.26 -0.48 -9.16
C LYS A 49 -8.67 0.88 -8.74
N THR A 50 -9.51 1.91 -8.56
CA THR A 50 -9.06 3.24 -8.16
C THR A 50 -8.53 3.25 -6.74
N THR A 51 -9.20 2.55 -5.81
CA THR A 51 -8.77 2.39 -4.42
C THR A 51 -7.40 1.74 -4.34
N VAL A 52 -7.16 0.69 -5.14
CA VAL A 52 -5.85 0.01 -5.22
C VAL A 52 -4.77 0.97 -5.72
N LEU A 53 -5.02 1.72 -6.79
CA LEU A 53 -4.04 2.65 -7.35
C LEU A 53 -3.69 3.79 -6.38
N VAL A 54 -4.68 4.40 -5.74
CA VAL A 54 -4.47 5.48 -4.76
C VAL A 54 -3.65 4.98 -3.56
N ASN A 55 -4.04 3.84 -2.99
CA ASN A 55 -3.34 3.25 -1.85
C ASN A 55 -1.91 2.80 -2.20
N ARG A 56 -1.70 2.31 -3.43
CA ARG A 56 -0.37 1.97 -3.94
C ARG A 56 0.54 3.20 -4.04
N VAL A 57 0.04 4.32 -4.56
CA VAL A 57 0.81 5.57 -4.59
C VAL A 57 1.14 6.03 -3.17
N ALA A 58 0.17 6.03 -2.27
CA ALA A 58 0.37 6.40 -0.86
C ALA A 58 1.37 5.51 -0.11
N TYR A 59 1.58 4.27 -0.57
CA TYR A 59 2.61 3.38 -0.02
C TYR A 59 4.01 3.66 -0.60
N LEU A 60 4.10 4.13 -1.86
CA LEU A 60 5.36 4.37 -2.56
C LEU A 60 6.03 5.71 -2.20
N VAL A 61 5.25 6.71 -1.79
CA VAL A 61 5.73 8.02 -1.31
C VAL A 61 5.72 8.04 0.20
#